data_AF-A0A3B0VDX7-F1
#
_entry.id   AF-A0A3B0VDX7-F1
#
_cell.length_a   1.000
_cell.length_b   1.000
_cell.length_c   1.000
_cell.angle_alpha   90.00
_cell.angle_beta   90.00
_cell.angle_gamma   90.00
#
_symmetry.space_group_name_H-M   'P 1'
#
loop_
_entity.id
_entity.type
_entity.pdbx_description
1 polymer ?
#
loop_
_entity_poly.entity_id
_entity_poly.type
_entity_poly.pdbx_seq_one_letter_code
_entity_poly.pdbx_strand_id
1 'polypeptide(L)'
;EDFRYNGRIVVLVGPDCASACEFFSFVMTLQDRATIIGFYPTAGLGGSVDDVAMPGDETFRFTQGRAVDPEGNIHIEGIGVVPDIIVPLTEETLFSEGDPLMDAAISFLNGEASEVTDAGELVLGDSVTAVLPAGERIRYTVTLFSDEVAGLLLESGSDQPFILTIYDEDGTLLAATDPDTIVGFEGLDLGNATLILEISTENDASGGEFTLTIEDQG
;
A
#
# COMPACT_ATOMS: atom_id res chain seq x y z
N GLU A 1 -9.27 20.64 -18.50
CA GLU A 1 -8.82 19.25 -18.39
C GLU A 1 -7.29 19.13 -18.29
N ASP A 2 -6.52 19.87 -19.10
CA ASP A 2 -5.05 19.72 -19.22
C ASP A 2 -4.19 20.03 -17.96
N PHE A 3 -4.78 20.52 -16.87
CA PHE A 3 -4.08 20.79 -15.60
C PHE A 3 -4.51 19.85 -14.46
N ARG A 4 -5.23 18.77 -14.76
CA ARG A 4 -5.59 17.76 -13.77
C ARG A 4 -4.47 16.76 -13.64
N TYR A 5 -3.96 16.60 -12.41
CA TYR A 5 -3.10 15.48 -12.09
C TYR A 5 -3.97 14.23 -11.92
N ASN A 6 -3.77 13.23 -12.77
CA ASN A 6 -4.54 11.97 -12.75
C ASN A 6 -3.75 10.80 -12.15
N GLY A 7 -2.50 11.03 -11.73
CA GLY A 7 -1.70 10.00 -11.06
C GLY A 7 -2.18 9.70 -9.64
N ARG A 8 -1.63 8.63 -9.07
CA ARG A 8 -1.78 8.28 -7.65
C ARG A 8 -1.27 9.43 -6.79
N ILE A 9 -2.01 9.73 -5.73
CA ILE A 9 -1.63 10.75 -4.75
C ILE A 9 -1.64 10.10 -3.38
N VAL A 10 -0.60 10.38 -2.61
CA VAL A 10 -0.60 10.25 -1.16
C VAL A 10 -0.63 11.64 -0.54
N VAL A 11 -1.47 11.83 0.48
CA VAL A 11 -1.50 13.07 1.28
C VAL A 11 -0.99 12.75 2.67
N LEU A 12 0.12 13.40 3.05
CA LEU A 12 0.67 13.28 4.40
C LEU A 12 -0.05 14.22 5.35
N VAL A 13 -0.49 13.70 6.49
CA VAL A 13 -1.20 14.46 7.52
C VAL A 13 -0.57 14.28 8.89
N GLY A 14 -0.85 15.24 9.78
CA GLY A 14 -0.43 15.20 11.17
C GLY A 14 -1.22 16.20 12.01
N PRO A 15 -0.96 16.23 13.34
CA PRO A 15 -1.80 16.97 14.29
C PRO A 15 -1.73 18.49 14.13
N ASP A 16 -0.72 19.03 13.44
CA ASP A 16 -0.62 20.47 13.13
C ASP A 16 -1.45 20.89 11.89
N CYS A 17 -2.05 19.93 11.18
CA CYS A 17 -2.99 20.22 10.10
C CYS A 17 -4.33 20.65 10.71
N ALA A 18 -4.67 21.93 10.56
CA ALA A 18 -5.92 22.51 11.07
C ALA A 18 -6.63 23.36 10.01
N SER A 19 -7.95 23.53 10.15
CA SER A 19 -8.76 24.43 9.31
C SER A 19 -8.71 24.06 7.82
N ALA A 20 -8.29 24.98 6.94
CA ALA A 20 -8.20 24.75 5.49
C ALA A 20 -7.42 23.48 5.10
N CYS A 21 -6.37 23.13 5.88
CA CYS A 21 -5.62 21.91 5.67
C CYS A 21 -6.51 20.66 5.82
N GLU A 22 -7.39 20.65 6.82
CA GLU A 22 -8.28 19.51 7.08
C GLU A 22 -9.37 19.39 6.03
N PHE A 23 -9.90 20.52 5.56
CA PHE A 23 -10.85 20.50 4.44
C PHE A 23 -10.22 19.95 3.16
N PHE A 24 -8.98 20.33 2.87
CA PHE A 24 -8.24 19.78 1.74
C PHE A 24 -8.06 18.27 1.90
N SER A 25 -7.49 17.83 3.02
CA SER A 25 -7.24 16.40 3.27
C SER A 25 -8.52 15.57 3.27
N PHE A 26 -9.62 16.09 3.84
CA PHE A 26 -10.93 15.43 3.82
C PHE A 26 -11.47 15.30 2.38
N VAL A 27 -11.42 16.36 1.58
CA VAL A 27 -11.87 16.29 0.19
C VAL A 27 -11.04 15.28 -0.61
N MET A 28 -9.75 15.13 -0.29
CA MET A 28 -8.88 14.14 -0.92
C MET A 28 -9.21 12.68 -0.54
N THR A 29 -9.97 12.43 0.54
CA THR A 29 -10.47 11.09 0.86
C THR A 29 -11.72 10.72 0.06
N LEU A 30 -12.40 11.70 -0.55
CA LEU A 30 -13.62 11.45 -1.30
C LEU A 30 -13.30 10.80 -2.64
N GLN A 31 -14.15 9.86 -3.05
CA GLN A 31 -14.06 9.17 -4.34
C GLN A 31 -12.69 8.49 -4.56
N ASP A 32 -12.07 8.02 -3.48
CA ASP A 32 -10.77 7.34 -3.49
C ASP A 32 -9.68 8.16 -4.19
N ARG A 33 -9.74 9.50 -4.07
CA ARG A 33 -8.82 10.38 -4.79
C ARG A 33 -7.39 10.23 -4.31
N ALA A 34 -7.14 10.07 -3.02
CA ALA A 34 -5.81 9.87 -2.48
C ALA A 34 -5.85 8.97 -1.25
N THR A 35 -4.70 8.38 -0.94
CA THR A 35 -4.46 7.69 0.33
C THR A 35 -3.89 8.68 1.34
N ILE A 36 -4.49 8.75 2.51
CA ILE A 36 -4.05 9.60 3.62
C ILE A 36 -3.10 8.80 4.51
N ILE A 37 -1.90 9.32 4.73
CA ILE A 37 -0.89 8.66 5.59
C ILE A 37 -0.45 9.63 6.68
N GLY A 38 -0.36 9.15 7.92
CA GLY A 38 -0.02 9.98 9.08
C GLY A 38 0.41 9.13 10.27
N PHE A 39 1.13 9.74 11.23
CA PHE A 39 1.30 9.12 12.56
C PHE A 39 0.03 9.26 13.42
N TYR A 40 -0.72 10.33 13.19
CA TYR A 40 -1.91 10.72 13.94
C TYR A 40 -2.95 11.35 13.01
N PRO A 41 -4.22 11.41 13.42
CA PRO A 41 -5.21 12.28 12.79
C PRO A 41 -4.81 13.76 12.78
N THR A 42 -5.50 14.55 11.96
CA THR A 42 -5.40 16.02 11.98
C THR A 42 -6.01 16.62 13.26
N ALA A 43 -5.91 17.94 13.43
CA ALA A 43 -6.25 18.64 14.67
C ALA A 43 -7.73 18.54 15.10
N GLY A 44 -8.65 18.31 14.16
CA GLY A 44 -10.09 18.30 14.39
C GLY A 44 -10.70 19.70 14.54
N LEU A 45 -10.19 20.69 13.80
CA LEU A 45 -10.59 22.11 13.86
C LEU A 45 -11.24 22.57 12.53
N GLY A 46 -12.11 21.72 11.96
CA GLY A 46 -12.79 21.91 10.68
C GLY A 46 -13.99 22.86 10.72
N GLY A 47 -13.94 23.90 11.55
CA GLY A 47 -14.98 24.90 11.70
C GLY A 47 -14.57 26.26 11.13
N SER A 48 -15.52 26.99 10.52
CA SER A 48 -15.26 28.39 10.14
C SER A 48 -15.34 29.26 11.39
N VAL A 49 -14.41 30.22 11.50
CA VAL A 49 -14.35 31.15 12.63
C VAL A 49 -14.92 32.50 12.26
N ASP A 50 -15.42 33.22 13.26
CA ASP A 50 -15.83 34.61 13.14
C ASP A 50 -15.24 35.42 14.32
N ASP A 51 -15.01 36.70 14.06
CA ASP A 51 -14.41 37.64 15.00
C ASP A 51 -15.39 38.75 15.37
N VAL A 52 -15.61 38.94 16.66
CA VAL A 52 -16.47 40.00 17.20
C VAL A 52 -15.61 41.06 17.88
N ALA A 53 -15.72 42.29 17.41
CA ALA A 53 -15.10 43.44 18.06
C ALA A 53 -15.77 43.72 19.41
N MET A 54 -14.96 43.87 20.45
CA MET A 54 -15.38 44.15 21.82
C MET A 54 -14.95 45.56 22.24
N PRO A 55 -15.60 46.17 23.26
CA PRO A 55 -15.13 47.43 23.81
C PRO A 55 -13.69 47.33 24.32
N GLY A 56 -12.93 48.42 24.19
CA GLY A 56 -11.54 48.46 24.69
C GLY A 56 -10.48 47.97 23.71
N ASP A 57 -10.81 47.86 22.40
CA ASP A 57 -9.88 47.37 21.35
C ASP A 57 -9.54 45.88 21.48
N GLU A 58 -10.47 45.11 22.04
CA GLU A 58 -10.36 43.66 22.21
C GLU A 58 -11.15 42.91 21.13
N THR A 59 -10.74 41.67 20.82
CA THR A 59 -11.44 40.80 19.85
C THR A 59 -11.78 39.46 20.46
N PHE A 60 -13.01 38.99 20.27
CA PHE A 60 -13.43 37.63 20.62
C PHE A 60 -13.61 36.79 19.36
N ARG A 61 -12.87 35.68 19.26
CA ARG A 61 -12.99 34.70 18.18
C ARG A 61 -13.76 33.47 18.64
N PHE A 62 -14.68 33.00 17.80
CA PHE A 62 -15.41 31.76 18.05
C PHE A 62 -15.66 30.99 16.75
N THR A 63 -15.90 29.69 16.86
CA THR A 63 -16.31 28.84 15.74
C THR A 63 -17.79 29.11 15.43
N GLN A 64 -18.06 29.60 14.22
CA GLN A 64 -19.41 29.91 13.74
C GLN A 64 -19.99 28.78 12.88
N GLY A 65 -19.16 28.12 12.07
CA GLY A 65 -19.60 27.08 11.14
C GLY A 65 -19.19 25.69 11.61
N ARG A 66 -20.07 24.72 11.39
CA ARG A 66 -19.82 23.29 11.59
C ARG A 66 -20.00 22.58 10.25
N ALA A 67 -18.93 21.98 9.74
CA ALA A 67 -19.00 21.17 8.55
C ALA A 67 -19.66 19.82 8.86
N VAL A 68 -20.57 19.39 7.98
CA VAL A 68 -21.31 18.12 8.08
C VAL A 68 -21.37 17.44 6.71
N ASP A 69 -21.50 16.11 6.74
CA ASP A 69 -21.74 15.30 5.54
C ASP A 69 -23.20 15.46 5.03
N PRO A 70 -23.57 14.86 3.89
CA PRO A 70 -24.94 14.95 3.36
C PRO A 70 -26.02 14.40 4.31
N GLU A 71 -25.65 13.49 5.22
CA GLU A 71 -26.51 12.89 6.24
C GLU A 71 -26.58 13.74 7.53
N GLY A 72 -25.77 14.80 7.63
CA GLY A 72 -25.73 15.72 8.76
C GLY A 72 -24.77 15.33 9.89
N ASN A 73 -23.92 14.31 9.70
CA ASN A 73 -22.91 13.91 10.67
C ASN A 73 -21.67 14.81 10.59
N ILE A 74 -21.00 14.97 11.72
CA ILE A 74 -19.73 15.69 11.81
C ILE A 74 -18.62 14.81 11.24
N HIS A 75 -17.79 15.38 10.36
CA HIS A 75 -16.72 14.64 9.68
C HIS A 75 -15.29 15.15 9.98
N ILE A 76 -15.12 16.34 10.58
CA ILE A 76 -13.80 16.88 10.96
C ILE A 76 -13.79 17.42 12.38
N GLU A 77 -14.74 18.26 12.78
CA GLU A 77 -14.71 18.94 14.09
C GLU A 77 -14.66 17.94 15.26
N GLY A 78 -13.60 18.02 16.08
CA GLY A 78 -13.34 17.13 17.21
C GLY A 78 -12.89 15.71 16.84
N ILE A 79 -12.74 15.39 15.56
CA ILE A 79 -12.37 14.06 15.04
C ILE A 79 -11.05 14.14 14.29
N GLY A 80 -10.88 15.14 13.42
CA GLY A 80 -9.82 15.24 12.44
C GLY A 80 -10.05 14.33 11.23
N VAL A 81 -9.18 14.44 10.24
CA VAL A 81 -9.05 13.49 9.13
C VAL A 81 -8.16 12.36 9.63
N VAL A 82 -8.73 11.16 9.70
CA VAL A 82 -8.03 9.95 10.14
C VAL A 82 -7.22 9.39 8.96
N PRO A 83 -5.94 9.02 9.14
CA PRO A 83 -5.16 8.38 8.08
C PRO A 83 -5.71 7.01 7.71
N ASP A 84 -5.64 6.66 6.43
CA ASP A 84 -5.89 5.30 5.93
C ASP A 84 -4.75 4.36 6.36
N ILE A 85 -3.51 4.87 6.33
CA ILE A 85 -2.32 4.17 6.83
C ILE A 85 -1.74 4.96 8.00
N ILE A 86 -1.70 4.31 9.16
CA ILE A 86 -1.07 4.86 10.37
C ILE A 86 0.35 4.34 10.46
N VAL A 87 1.34 5.21 10.28
CA VAL A 87 2.74 4.87 10.55
C VAL A 87 2.94 4.88 12.07
N PRO A 88 3.44 3.79 12.68
CA PRO A 88 3.65 3.76 14.13
C PRO A 88 4.72 4.76 14.57
N LEU A 89 4.44 5.58 15.59
CA LEU A 89 5.47 6.38 16.26
C LEU A 89 6.14 5.56 17.36
N THR A 90 7.29 4.97 17.06
CA THR A 90 8.15 4.22 17.98
C THR A 90 9.49 4.95 18.21
N GLU A 91 10.28 4.49 19.19
CA GLU A 91 11.65 4.98 19.42
C GLU A 91 12.50 4.86 18.15
N GLU A 92 12.38 3.74 17.45
CA GLU A 92 13.10 3.48 16.20
C GLU A 92 12.71 4.49 15.11
N THR A 93 11.42 4.70 14.86
CA THR A 93 10.96 5.68 13.86
C THR A 93 11.27 7.12 14.27
N LEU A 94 11.34 7.41 15.57
CA LEU A 94 11.63 8.75 16.07
C LEU A 94 13.12 9.11 15.93
N PHE A 95 14.00 8.11 16.06
CA PHE A 95 15.46 8.29 16.00
C PHE A 95 16.08 7.80 14.69
N SER A 96 15.29 7.35 13.72
CA SER A 96 15.77 7.00 12.38
C SER A 96 16.40 8.23 11.70
N GLU A 97 17.44 8.01 10.88
CA GLU A 97 18.09 9.10 10.13
C GLU A 97 17.21 9.68 9.00
N GLY A 98 16.11 9.00 8.63
CA GLY A 98 15.18 9.37 7.57
C GLY A 98 13.83 9.94 8.05
N ASP A 99 12.86 10.00 7.13
CA ASP A 99 11.47 10.38 7.41
C ASP A 99 10.58 9.14 7.20
N PRO A 100 10.24 8.40 8.27
CA PRO A 100 9.45 7.18 8.16
C PRO A 100 8.08 7.37 7.49
N LEU A 101 7.53 8.58 7.58
CA LEU A 101 6.24 8.89 6.98
C LEU A 101 6.37 9.07 5.45
N MET A 102 7.43 9.76 5.03
CA MET A 102 7.78 9.88 3.62
C MET A 102 8.13 8.52 3.01
N ASP A 103 8.93 7.72 3.72
CA ASP A 103 9.36 6.40 3.27
C ASP A 103 8.14 5.46 3.10
N ALA A 104 7.23 5.45 4.08
CA ALA A 104 5.98 4.70 3.97
C ALA A 104 5.12 5.14 2.77
N ALA A 105 5.08 6.44 2.47
CA ALA A 105 4.34 6.95 1.31
C ALA A 105 4.97 6.56 -0.02
N ILE A 106 6.30 6.59 -0.12
CA ILE A 106 7.03 6.15 -1.31
C ILE A 106 6.80 4.65 -1.51
N SER A 107 6.99 3.84 -0.46
CA SER A 107 6.74 2.40 -0.54
C SER A 107 5.29 2.09 -0.95
N PHE A 108 4.30 2.79 -0.38
CA PHE A 108 2.91 2.64 -0.83
C PHE A 108 2.71 3.01 -2.31
N LEU A 109 3.28 4.12 -2.78
CA LEU A 109 3.20 4.55 -4.17
C LEU A 109 3.91 3.59 -5.14
N ASN A 110 4.97 2.93 -4.69
CA ASN A 110 5.69 1.89 -5.42
C ASN A 110 5.02 0.50 -5.33
N GLY A 111 4.00 0.34 -4.48
CA GLY A 111 3.35 -0.95 -4.20
C GLY A 111 4.11 -1.85 -3.20
N GLU A 112 5.19 -1.37 -2.60
CA GLU A 112 6.03 -2.13 -1.66
C GLU A 112 5.34 -2.44 -0.32
N ALA A 113 4.16 -1.89 -0.07
CA ALA A 113 3.39 -2.04 1.18
C ALA A 113 2.04 -2.75 0.95
N SER A 114 2.02 -3.80 0.14
CA SER A 114 0.87 -4.73 0.10
C SER A 114 0.92 -5.67 1.29
N GLU A 115 -0.26 -6.06 1.81
CA GLU A 115 -0.34 -7.16 2.77
C GLU A 115 0.21 -8.42 2.07
N VAL A 116 1.32 -8.92 2.59
CA VAL A 116 1.97 -10.13 2.08
C VAL A 116 1.41 -11.32 2.86
N THR A 117 0.61 -12.13 2.18
CA THR A 117 0.10 -13.39 2.72
C THR A 117 1.12 -14.49 2.45
N ASP A 118 1.67 -15.09 3.50
CA ASP A 118 2.44 -16.34 3.41
C ASP A 118 1.48 -17.50 3.15
N ALA A 119 1.57 -18.08 1.95
CA ALA A 119 0.73 -19.19 1.49
C ALA A 119 1.40 -20.56 1.63
N GLY A 120 2.58 -20.62 2.26
CA GLY A 120 3.25 -21.84 2.66
C GLY A 120 4.39 -22.30 1.75
N GLU A 121 4.79 -23.55 1.94
CA GLU A 121 5.93 -24.17 1.24
C GLU A 121 5.45 -25.01 0.05
N LEU A 122 6.19 -24.92 -1.06
CA LEU A 122 6.02 -25.77 -2.25
C LEU A 122 7.35 -26.48 -2.54
N VAL A 123 7.26 -27.67 -3.13
CA VAL A 123 8.42 -28.43 -3.60
C VAL A 123 8.37 -28.64 -5.11
N LEU A 124 9.47 -29.14 -5.68
CA LEU A 124 9.54 -29.49 -7.09
C LEU A 124 8.40 -30.46 -7.46
N GLY A 125 7.71 -30.17 -8.56
CA GLY A 125 6.54 -30.91 -9.05
C GLY A 125 5.19 -30.44 -8.51
N ASP A 126 5.16 -29.51 -7.54
CA ASP A 126 3.91 -28.97 -7.02
C ASP A 126 3.24 -27.99 -7.99
N SER A 127 1.91 -27.96 -7.93
CA SER A 127 1.09 -26.96 -8.61
C SER A 127 -0.02 -26.51 -7.67
N VAL A 128 -0.17 -25.20 -7.54
CA VAL A 128 -1.16 -24.56 -6.66
C VAL A 128 -1.99 -23.56 -7.43
N THR A 129 -3.32 -23.67 -7.29
CA THR A 129 -4.26 -22.67 -7.80
C THR A 129 -4.80 -21.87 -6.62
N ALA A 130 -4.69 -20.55 -6.70
CA ALA A 130 -5.15 -19.63 -5.66
C ALA A 130 -5.73 -18.36 -6.28
N VAL A 131 -6.43 -17.58 -5.45
CA VAL A 131 -6.95 -16.26 -5.83
C VAL A 131 -6.14 -15.22 -5.09
N LEU A 132 -5.48 -14.33 -5.83
CA LEU A 132 -4.83 -13.14 -5.29
C LEU A 132 -5.90 -12.06 -5.05
N PRO A 133 -6.11 -11.59 -3.80
CA PRO A 133 -6.94 -10.42 -3.55
C PRO A 133 -6.29 -9.14 -4.07
N ALA A 134 -7.09 -8.16 -4.48
CA ALA A 134 -6.56 -6.86 -4.88
C ALA A 134 -5.94 -6.13 -3.67
N GLY A 135 -4.76 -5.53 -3.87
CA GLY A 135 -3.99 -4.85 -2.82
C GLY A 135 -3.09 -5.77 -1.99
N GLU A 136 -3.14 -7.09 -2.21
CA GLU A 136 -2.33 -8.08 -1.51
C GLU A 136 -1.25 -8.66 -2.41
N ARG A 137 -0.27 -9.31 -1.78
CA ARG A 137 0.72 -10.16 -2.43
C ARG A 137 0.71 -11.53 -1.77
N ILE A 138 0.94 -12.58 -2.55
CA ILE A 138 1.04 -13.93 -2.01
C ILE A 138 2.49 -14.39 -2.14
N ARG A 139 3.05 -14.93 -1.05
CA ARG A 139 4.37 -15.55 -1.05
C ARG A 139 4.30 -17.05 -0.82
N TYR A 140 5.11 -17.78 -1.58
CA TYR A 140 5.41 -19.19 -1.35
C TYR A 140 6.91 -19.36 -1.12
N THR A 141 7.27 -20.30 -0.27
CA THR A 141 8.67 -20.70 -0.08
C THR A 141 8.95 -21.97 -0.88
N VAL A 142 10.00 -21.99 -1.69
CA VAL A 142 10.42 -23.17 -2.46
C VAL A 142 11.82 -23.56 -2.04
N THR A 143 12.03 -24.82 -1.69
CA THR A 143 13.38 -25.35 -1.45
C THR A 143 13.78 -26.25 -2.61
N LEU A 144 14.91 -25.92 -3.24
CA LEU A 144 15.53 -26.68 -4.32
C LEU A 144 16.79 -27.37 -3.79
N PHE A 145 17.05 -28.58 -4.28
CA PHE A 145 18.23 -29.38 -3.97
C PHE A 145 19.26 -29.38 -5.11
N SER A 146 20.49 -29.80 -4.79
CA SER A 146 21.65 -29.63 -5.68
C SER A 146 21.63 -30.36 -7.03
N ASP A 147 20.66 -31.25 -7.22
CA ASP A 147 20.45 -32.06 -8.41
C ASP A 147 19.13 -31.75 -9.11
N GLU A 148 18.43 -30.69 -8.73
CA GLU A 148 17.14 -30.29 -9.29
C GLU A 148 17.28 -29.08 -10.21
N VAL A 149 16.70 -29.17 -11.41
CA VAL A 149 16.48 -28.02 -12.29
C VAL A 149 15.00 -27.67 -12.29
N ALA A 150 14.65 -26.47 -11.84
CA ALA A 150 13.24 -26.05 -11.72
C ALA A 150 12.80 -25.10 -12.85
N GLY A 151 11.58 -25.31 -13.33
CA GLY A 151 10.80 -24.30 -14.07
C GLY A 151 9.75 -23.69 -13.15
N LEU A 152 9.65 -22.37 -13.09
CA LEU A 152 8.58 -21.66 -12.39
C LEU A 152 7.62 -21.12 -13.43
N LEU A 153 6.37 -21.59 -13.43
CA LEU A 153 5.35 -21.14 -14.36
C LEU A 153 4.16 -20.58 -13.58
N LEU A 154 3.76 -19.35 -13.89
CA LEU A 154 2.59 -18.69 -13.33
C LEU A 154 1.60 -18.39 -14.46
N GLU A 155 0.43 -19.02 -14.40
CA GLU A 155 -0.64 -18.87 -15.39
C GLU A 155 -1.87 -18.19 -14.78
N SER A 156 -2.44 -17.23 -15.49
CA SER A 156 -3.67 -16.55 -15.10
C SER A 156 -4.90 -17.40 -15.43
N GLY A 157 -5.74 -17.68 -14.42
CA GLY A 157 -7.07 -18.27 -14.59
C GLY A 157 -8.15 -17.25 -14.96
N SER A 158 -7.86 -15.95 -14.82
CA SER A 158 -8.83 -14.86 -14.98
C SER A 158 -8.49 -13.84 -16.07
N ASP A 159 -7.54 -14.14 -16.96
CA ASP A 159 -7.04 -13.21 -18.00
C ASP A 159 -6.46 -11.90 -17.42
N GLN A 160 -6.06 -11.94 -16.15
CA GLN A 160 -5.38 -10.87 -15.42
C GLN A 160 -3.86 -11.05 -15.55
N PRO A 161 -3.11 -10.02 -15.97
CA PRO A 161 -1.65 -10.05 -15.93
C PRO A 161 -1.10 -10.15 -14.50
N PHE A 162 -0.15 -11.06 -14.28
CA PHE A 162 0.56 -11.21 -13.01
C PHE A 162 2.05 -10.98 -13.17
N ILE A 163 2.71 -10.68 -12.06
CA ILE A 163 4.16 -10.55 -11.93
C ILE A 163 4.62 -11.65 -10.98
N LEU A 164 5.63 -12.42 -11.39
CA LEU A 164 6.33 -13.36 -10.52
C LEU A 164 7.68 -12.78 -10.13
N THR A 165 7.91 -12.60 -8.83
CA THR A 165 9.17 -12.08 -8.28
C THR A 165 9.84 -13.16 -7.43
N ILE A 166 11.15 -13.34 -7.60
CA ILE A 166 11.98 -14.29 -6.84
C ILE A 166 12.88 -13.49 -5.91
N TYR A 167 12.88 -13.87 -4.63
CA TYR A 167 13.84 -13.44 -3.63
C TYR A 167 14.62 -14.64 -3.08
N ASP A 168 15.80 -14.39 -2.52
CA ASP A 168 16.51 -15.38 -1.69
C ASP A 168 15.89 -15.49 -0.28
N GLU A 169 16.43 -16.39 0.55
CA GLU A 169 15.98 -16.62 1.93
C GLU A 169 16.09 -15.38 2.83
N ASP A 170 16.99 -14.45 2.51
CA ASP A 170 17.21 -13.20 3.23
C ASP A 170 16.29 -12.06 2.73
N GLY A 171 15.47 -12.32 1.70
CA GLY A 171 14.57 -11.34 1.09
C GLY A 171 15.24 -10.43 0.06
N THR A 172 16.42 -10.77 -0.44
CA THR A 172 17.11 -10.04 -1.51
C THR A 172 16.49 -10.41 -2.86
N LEU A 173 16.15 -9.41 -3.67
CA LEU A 173 15.61 -9.61 -5.01
C LEU A 173 16.62 -10.32 -5.92
N LEU A 174 16.21 -11.45 -6.49
CA LEU A 174 16.98 -12.19 -7.49
C LEU A 174 16.51 -11.87 -8.92
N ALA A 175 15.20 -11.91 -9.15
CA ALA A 175 14.59 -11.67 -10.46
C ALA A 175 13.11 -11.30 -10.37
N ALA A 176 12.58 -10.64 -11.39
CA ALA A 176 11.15 -10.36 -11.56
C ALA A 176 10.77 -10.44 -13.04
N THR A 177 9.55 -10.90 -13.34
CA THR A 177 9.01 -10.91 -14.71
C THR A 177 8.35 -9.56 -15.06
N ASP A 178 8.18 -9.28 -16.35
CA ASP A 178 7.20 -8.28 -16.77
C ASP A 178 5.76 -8.80 -16.55
N PRO A 179 4.74 -7.94 -16.40
CA PRO A 179 3.36 -8.38 -16.23
C PRO A 179 2.80 -9.04 -17.50
N ASP A 180 2.35 -10.29 -17.41
CA ASP A 180 1.65 -10.99 -18.50
C ASP A 180 0.68 -12.05 -17.93
N THR A 181 -0.18 -12.64 -18.77
CA THR A 181 -1.12 -13.69 -18.35
C THR A 181 -0.44 -15.05 -18.18
N ILE A 182 0.75 -15.23 -18.73
CA ILE A 182 1.62 -16.39 -18.52
C ILE A 182 3.04 -15.86 -18.36
N VAL A 183 3.63 -16.03 -17.18
CA VAL A 183 4.98 -15.58 -16.85
C VAL A 183 5.74 -16.68 -16.13
N GLY A 184 7.06 -16.62 -16.15
CA GLY A 184 7.85 -17.66 -15.51
C GLY A 184 9.36 -17.55 -15.73
N PHE A 185 10.06 -18.50 -15.14
CA PHE A 185 11.50 -18.68 -15.23
C PHE A 185 11.78 -20.15 -15.55
N GLU A 186 12.58 -20.42 -16.59
CA GLU A 186 12.96 -21.79 -16.96
C GLU A 186 14.42 -22.07 -16.59
N GLY A 187 14.76 -23.33 -16.33
CA GLY A 187 16.13 -23.78 -16.15
C GLY A 187 16.83 -23.21 -14.92
N LEU A 188 16.12 -23.02 -13.80
CA LEU A 188 16.70 -22.59 -12.53
C LEU A 188 17.51 -23.73 -11.91
N ASP A 189 18.83 -23.57 -11.91
CA ASP A 189 19.81 -24.44 -11.23
C ASP A 189 20.59 -23.58 -10.22
N LEU A 190 20.14 -23.61 -8.97
CA LEU A 190 20.71 -22.81 -7.88
C LEU A 190 21.41 -23.66 -6.81
N GLY A 191 21.51 -24.97 -7.04
CA GLY A 191 22.01 -25.89 -6.05
C GLY A 191 21.04 -26.04 -4.87
N ASN A 192 21.59 -26.20 -3.66
CA ASN A 192 20.79 -26.29 -2.44
C ASN A 192 20.39 -24.89 -1.96
N ALA A 193 19.17 -24.46 -2.25
CA ALA A 193 18.72 -23.09 -2.01
C ALA A 193 17.25 -23.01 -1.61
N THR A 194 16.91 -22.05 -0.75
CA THR A 194 15.53 -21.68 -0.44
C THR A 194 15.21 -20.34 -1.10
N LEU A 195 14.11 -20.31 -1.85
CA LEU A 195 13.61 -19.16 -2.60
C LEU A 195 12.27 -18.73 -2.06
N ILE A 196 12.01 -17.43 -2.13
CA ILE A 196 10.71 -16.85 -1.84
C ILE A 196 10.12 -16.39 -3.17
N LEU A 197 8.99 -16.98 -3.55
CA LEU A 197 8.23 -16.63 -4.76
C LEU A 197 7.08 -15.72 -4.37
N GLU A 198 7.08 -14.49 -4.86
CA GLU A 198 6.01 -13.52 -4.65
C GLU A 198 5.18 -13.33 -5.92
N ILE A 199 3.87 -13.50 -5.80
CA ILE A 199 2.89 -13.19 -6.83
C ILE A 199 2.26 -11.84 -6.51
N SER A 200 2.25 -10.95 -7.51
CA SER A 200 1.61 -9.64 -7.45
C SER A 200 0.97 -9.26 -8.79
N THR A 201 0.25 -8.15 -8.82
CA THR A 201 -0.19 -7.50 -10.07
C THR A 201 0.48 -6.14 -10.21
N GLU A 202 0.36 -5.50 -11.38
CA GLU A 202 0.86 -4.14 -11.56
C GLU A 202 0.27 -3.18 -10.52
N ASN A 203 1.15 -2.58 -9.71
CA ASN A 203 0.80 -1.70 -8.58
C ASN A 203 -0.14 -2.32 -7.54
N ASP A 204 -0.23 -3.65 -7.48
CA ASP A 204 -1.15 -4.41 -6.61
C ASP A 204 -2.62 -3.97 -6.79
N ALA A 205 -2.96 -3.39 -7.95
CA ALA A 205 -4.24 -2.71 -8.18
C ALA A 205 -5.41 -3.66 -8.45
N SER A 206 -5.13 -4.92 -8.79
CA SER A 206 -6.13 -5.92 -9.13
C SER A 206 -5.82 -7.26 -8.49
N GLY A 207 -6.78 -8.17 -8.60
CA GLY A 207 -6.68 -9.53 -8.12
C GLY A 207 -7.22 -10.49 -9.16
N GLY A 208 -7.01 -11.78 -8.96
CA GLY A 208 -7.42 -12.80 -9.91
C GLY A 208 -7.02 -14.19 -9.48
N GLU A 209 -7.59 -15.18 -10.18
CA GLU A 209 -7.17 -16.57 -10.03
C GLU A 209 -5.87 -16.79 -10.80
N PHE A 210 -4.91 -17.47 -10.19
CA PHE A 210 -3.68 -17.91 -10.82
C PHE A 210 -3.38 -19.36 -10.49
N THR A 211 -2.57 -20.00 -11.32
CA THR A 211 -1.95 -21.30 -11.02
C THR A 211 -0.43 -21.13 -11.10
N LEU A 212 0.25 -21.42 -9.98
CA LEU A 212 1.71 -21.47 -9.91
C LEU A 212 2.14 -22.95 -9.97
N THR A 213 3.04 -23.27 -10.88
CA THR A 213 3.58 -24.62 -11.07
C THR A 213 5.10 -24.59 -10.95
N ILE A 214 5.65 -25.49 -10.13
CA ILE A 214 7.08 -25.73 -9.96
C ILE A 214 7.42 -26.97 -10.80
N GLU A 215 7.79 -26.78 -12.05
CA GLU A 215 8.12 -27.87 -12.98
C GLU A 215 9.49 -28.48 -12.66
N ASP A 216 9.55 -29.81 -12.67
CA ASP A 216 10.81 -30.55 -12.71
C ASP A 216 11.33 -30.58 -14.16
N GLN A 217 12.50 -29.98 -14.39
CA GLN A 217 13.15 -29.88 -15.70
C GLN A 217 14.47 -30.66 -15.76
N GLY A 218 14.85 -31.42 -14.73
CA GLY A 218 16.10 -32.19 -14.74
C GLY A 218 16.51 -32.77 -13.40
#